data_AF-A0A2M7K3D8-F1
#
_entry.id   AF-A0A2M7K3D8-F1
#
_cell.length_a   1.000
_cell.length_b   1.000
_cell.length_c   1.000
_cell.angle_alpha   90.00
_cell.angle_beta   90.00
_cell.angle_gamma   90.00
#
_symmetry.space_group_name_H-M   'P 1'
#
loop_
_entity.id
_entity.type
_entity.pdbx_description
1 polymer ?
#
loop_
_entity_poly.entity_id
_entity_poly.type
_entity_poly.pdbx_seq_one_letter_code
_entity_poly.pdbx_strand_id
1 'polypeptide(L)'
;LMTHTTGIFDVITSSGFYLAVLNNPNKRWTQMELLKYVYGQKSYALNNPYPAHYSSTNTLLLSMCIEKATGEKHEKLLHEKVLNPLGMNDTYYQGREDIPSSAAQGYFDLYNNGEIVNVSNLITGSGNGYGGIYSNVFDLQKFIKALLIDKTILSQASLDQMQTYAQEKDDFYCGMGIIKKFTKKLNYGIGHTGRDLGYVADLFYFPERNITMVFFVNYGTNGESSLKQVFFDFESELVDKILE
;
A
#
# COMPACT_ATOMS: atom_id res chain seq x y z
N LEU A 1 13.84 3.94 -6.78
CA LEU A 1 12.37 4.09 -6.66
C LEU A 1 11.77 2.82 -6.06
N MET A 2 11.82 1.69 -6.76
CA MET A 2 11.10 0.46 -6.41
C MET A 2 11.42 -0.14 -5.03
N THR A 3 12.66 -0.05 -4.56
CA THR A 3 13.10 -0.56 -3.23
C THR A 3 13.15 0.52 -2.14
N HIS A 4 12.58 1.70 -2.40
CA HIS A 4 12.55 2.82 -1.45
C HIS A 4 13.92 3.33 -0.95
N THR A 5 14.98 3.17 -1.74
CA THR A 5 16.36 3.60 -1.42
C THR A 5 16.74 4.98 -2.00
N THR A 6 15.76 5.85 -2.27
CA THR A 6 16.00 7.17 -2.91
C THR A 6 16.13 8.33 -1.93
N GLY A 7 15.56 8.20 -0.73
CA GLY A 7 15.42 9.27 0.24
C GLY A 7 14.41 10.35 -0.16
N ILE A 8 13.63 10.17 -1.22
CA ILE A 8 12.66 11.19 -1.66
C ILE A 8 11.57 11.38 -0.60
N PHE A 9 11.28 12.64 -0.25
CA PHE A 9 10.23 13.02 0.70
C PHE A 9 8.89 12.35 0.37
N ASP A 10 8.20 11.86 1.39
CA ASP A 10 6.93 11.16 1.20
C ASP A 10 5.75 12.13 1.20
N VAL A 11 5.04 12.21 0.06
CA VAL A 11 3.87 13.08 -0.12
C VAL A 11 2.81 12.86 0.96
N ILE A 12 2.63 11.63 1.42
CA ILE A 12 1.64 11.29 2.45
C ILE A 12 2.06 11.69 3.87
N THR A 13 3.21 12.35 4.04
CA THR A 13 3.62 12.99 5.30
C THR A 13 3.47 14.50 5.28
N SER A 14 3.09 15.08 4.13
CA SER A 14 2.86 16.51 3.99
C SER A 14 1.53 16.92 4.63
N SER A 15 1.58 17.72 5.69
CA SER A 15 0.37 18.31 6.29
C SER A 15 -0.39 19.19 5.29
N GLY A 16 0.32 19.90 4.41
CA GLY A 16 -0.29 20.72 3.37
C GLY A 16 -1.09 19.89 2.35
N PHE A 17 -0.62 18.68 2.04
CA PHE A 17 -1.35 17.75 1.19
C PHE A 17 -2.64 17.28 1.86
N TYR A 18 -2.58 16.78 3.09
CA TYR A 18 -3.80 16.35 3.80
C TYR A 18 -4.81 17.48 4.00
N LEU A 19 -4.37 18.69 4.35
CA LEU A 19 -5.26 19.85 4.42
C LEU A 19 -5.95 20.12 3.08
N ALA A 20 -5.25 19.93 1.97
CA ALA A 20 -5.84 20.14 0.66
C ALA A 20 -6.85 19.04 0.28
N VAL A 21 -6.60 17.78 0.67
CA VAL A 21 -7.55 16.66 0.57
C VAL A 21 -8.81 16.94 1.37
N LEU A 22 -8.69 17.32 2.65
CA LEU A 22 -9.83 17.60 3.52
C LEU A 22 -10.67 18.78 3.04
N ASN A 23 -10.03 19.82 2.48
CA ASN A 23 -10.73 20.96 1.90
C ASN A 23 -11.33 20.68 0.51
N ASN A 24 -10.95 19.59 -0.15
CA ASN A 24 -11.42 19.23 -1.49
C ASN A 24 -11.76 17.73 -1.57
N PRO A 25 -12.75 17.25 -0.80
CA PRO A 25 -12.98 15.82 -0.55
C PRO A 25 -13.29 15.00 -1.81
N ASN A 26 -13.86 15.63 -2.83
CA ASN A 26 -14.25 14.97 -4.09
C ASN A 26 -13.26 15.23 -5.24
N LYS A 27 -12.11 15.85 -4.96
CA LYS A 27 -11.14 16.19 -6.01
C LYS A 27 -10.43 14.93 -6.48
N ARG A 28 -10.47 14.69 -7.79
CA ARG A 28 -9.61 13.68 -8.46
C ARG A 28 -8.23 14.31 -8.70
N TRP A 29 -7.22 13.79 -8.01
CA TRP A 29 -5.86 14.32 -8.05
C TRP A 29 -5.06 13.77 -9.24
N THR A 30 -4.15 14.58 -9.77
CA THR A 30 -3.13 14.15 -10.75
C THR A 30 -1.76 13.99 -10.09
N GLN A 31 -0.89 13.15 -10.67
CA GLN A 31 0.47 12.96 -10.13
C GLN A 31 1.24 14.30 -10.03
N MET A 32 1.09 15.20 -11.01
CA MET A 32 1.75 16.50 -11.01
C MET A 32 1.26 17.45 -9.92
N GLU A 33 -0.02 17.38 -9.54
CA GLU A 33 -0.54 18.17 -8.42
C GLU A 33 0.00 17.67 -7.09
N LEU A 34 0.12 16.35 -6.94
CA LEU A 34 0.68 15.74 -5.73
C LEU A 34 2.16 16.08 -5.56
N LEU A 35 2.93 16.11 -6.65
CA LEU A 35 4.35 16.48 -6.61
C LEU A 35 4.59 17.92 -6.13
N LYS A 36 3.61 18.82 -6.21
CA LYS A 36 3.74 20.18 -5.65
C LYS A 36 3.96 20.17 -4.14
N TYR A 37 3.48 19.14 -3.43
CA TYR A 37 3.68 18.98 -1.99
C TYR A 37 5.02 18.32 -1.64
N VAL A 38 5.77 17.85 -2.64
CA VAL A 38 7.09 17.22 -2.50
C VAL A 38 8.20 18.21 -2.85
N TYR A 39 7.98 19.10 -3.84
CA TYR A 39 8.99 20.07 -4.24
C TYR A 39 9.42 20.99 -3.09
N GLY A 40 10.73 21.18 -2.95
CA GLY A 40 11.34 21.98 -1.89
C GLY A 40 11.41 21.28 -0.53
N GLN A 41 10.84 20.09 -0.37
CA GLN A 41 10.95 19.30 0.85
C GLN A 41 12.33 18.62 0.96
N LYS A 42 12.79 18.45 2.19
CA LYS A 42 14.07 17.79 2.47
C LYS A 42 13.96 16.29 2.22
N SER A 43 14.96 15.71 1.57
CA SER A 43 15.09 14.25 1.46
C SER A 43 15.34 13.59 2.82
N TYR A 44 14.87 12.36 2.97
CA TYR A 44 15.26 11.49 4.06
C TYR A 44 16.73 11.12 3.94
N ALA A 45 17.42 11.11 5.08
CA ALA A 45 18.76 10.57 5.17
C ALA A 45 18.69 9.05 5.14
N LEU A 46 19.48 8.42 4.28
CA LEU A 46 19.62 6.97 4.20
C LEU A 46 21.02 6.61 4.71
N ASN A 47 21.09 5.65 5.63
CA ASN A 47 22.33 5.26 6.29
C ASN A 47 22.32 3.77 6.62
N ASN A 48 23.49 3.17 6.80
CA ASN A 48 23.54 1.81 7.34
C ASN A 48 23.17 1.83 8.83
N PRO A 49 22.46 0.80 9.34
CA PRO A 49 22.04 -0.43 8.65
C PRO A 49 20.70 -0.33 7.87
N TYR A 50 20.10 0.85 7.75
CA TYR A 50 18.77 1.08 7.15
C TYR A 50 18.83 1.87 5.82
N PRO A 51 19.28 1.24 4.72
CA PRO A 51 19.46 1.92 3.43
C PRO A 51 18.14 2.30 2.72
N ALA A 52 16.97 1.97 3.27
CA ALA A 52 15.67 2.31 2.70
C ALA A 52 14.84 3.20 3.64
N HIS A 53 13.96 4.01 3.05
CA HIS A 53 12.92 4.74 3.75
C HIS A 53 11.67 4.79 2.85
N TYR A 54 10.57 4.19 3.30
CA TYR A 54 9.35 4.10 2.51
C TYR A 54 8.86 5.49 2.11
N SER A 55 8.40 5.61 0.88
CA SER A 55 7.92 6.88 0.35
C SER A 55 6.98 6.59 -0.78
N SER A 56 5.71 6.99 -0.62
CA SER A 56 4.67 6.87 -1.64
C SER A 56 5.01 7.68 -2.89
N THR A 57 5.84 8.73 -2.74
CA THR A 57 6.37 9.48 -3.87
C THR A 57 7.20 8.61 -4.82
N ASN A 58 7.91 7.59 -4.31
CA ASN A 58 8.69 6.70 -5.17
C ASN A 58 7.82 5.91 -6.16
N THR A 59 6.69 5.39 -5.69
CA THR A 59 5.77 4.59 -6.51
C THR A 59 4.88 5.49 -7.37
N LEU A 60 4.53 6.69 -6.89
CA LEU A 60 3.95 7.74 -7.72
C LEU A 60 4.83 8.06 -8.94
N LEU A 61 6.13 8.33 -8.72
CA LEU A 61 7.08 8.59 -9.80
C LEU A 61 7.26 7.37 -10.72
N LEU A 62 7.26 6.15 -10.15
CA LEU A 62 7.31 4.93 -10.94
C LEU A 62 6.11 4.82 -11.89
N SER A 63 4.90 5.16 -11.43
CA SER A 63 3.72 5.17 -12.31
C SER A 63 3.88 6.16 -13.46
N MET A 64 4.46 7.34 -13.22
CA MET A 64 4.75 8.31 -14.27
C MET A 64 5.79 7.78 -15.27
N CYS A 65 6.82 7.06 -14.79
CA CYS A 65 7.79 6.39 -15.66
C CYS A 65 7.12 5.31 -16.53
N ILE A 66 6.23 4.50 -15.95
CA ILE A 66 5.46 3.49 -16.68
C ILE A 66 4.60 4.15 -17.76
N GLU A 67 3.84 5.20 -17.42
CA GLU A 67 3.00 5.91 -18.39
C GLU A 67 3.84 6.52 -19.52
N LYS A 68 5.00 7.10 -19.19
CA LYS A 68 5.89 7.70 -20.18
C LYS A 68 6.53 6.66 -21.11
N ALA A 69 6.94 5.53 -20.57
CA ALA A 69 7.61 4.47 -21.32
C ALA A 69 6.66 3.71 -22.25
N THR A 70 5.40 3.55 -21.84
CA THR A 70 4.40 2.76 -22.57
C THR A 70 3.49 3.61 -23.44
N GLY A 71 3.31 4.89 -23.10
CA GLY A 71 2.28 5.75 -23.71
C GLY A 71 0.86 5.47 -23.20
N GLU A 72 0.70 4.54 -22.25
CA GLU A 72 -0.60 4.15 -21.70
C GLU A 72 -0.76 4.58 -20.25
N LYS A 73 -2.01 4.73 -19.78
CA LYS A 73 -2.29 5.03 -18.38
C LYS A 73 -1.99 3.85 -17.47
N HIS A 74 -1.43 4.14 -16.28
CA HIS A 74 -1.09 3.11 -15.31
C HIS A 74 -2.32 2.26 -14.92
N GLU A 75 -3.48 2.89 -14.75
CA GLU A 75 -4.77 2.23 -14.51
C GLU A 75 -5.12 1.21 -15.59
N LYS A 76 -4.98 1.59 -16.87
CA LYS A 76 -5.24 0.70 -18.01
C LYS A 76 -4.33 -0.51 -17.97
N LEU A 77 -3.03 -0.28 -17.74
CA LEU A 77 -2.04 -1.35 -17.64
C LEU A 77 -2.28 -2.27 -16.45
N LEU A 78 -2.71 -1.73 -15.30
CA LEU A 78 -3.07 -2.52 -14.12
C LEU A 78 -4.21 -3.49 -14.45
N HIS A 79 -5.27 -3.00 -15.10
CA HIS A 79 -6.39 -3.83 -15.56
C HIS A 79 -5.94 -4.89 -16.57
N GLU A 80 -5.22 -4.50 -17.61
CA GLU A 80 -4.82 -5.39 -18.70
C GLU A 80 -3.77 -6.43 -18.31
N LYS A 81 -2.84 -6.08 -17.43
CA LYS A 81 -1.69 -6.93 -17.09
C LYS A 81 -1.88 -7.72 -15.81
N VAL A 82 -2.78 -7.29 -14.91
CA VAL A 82 -2.93 -7.90 -13.58
C VAL A 82 -4.38 -8.27 -13.29
N LEU A 83 -5.31 -7.30 -13.26
CA LEU A 83 -6.66 -7.56 -12.73
C LEU A 83 -7.46 -8.49 -13.64
N ASN A 84 -7.53 -8.20 -14.94
CA ASN A 84 -8.31 -9.00 -15.89
C ASN A 84 -7.75 -10.42 -16.06
N PRO A 85 -6.42 -10.63 -16.26
CA PRO A 85 -5.86 -11.98 -16.37
C PRO A 85 -6.08 -12.86 -15.13
N LEU A 86 -6.19 -12.25 -13.94
CA LEU A 86 -6.40 -12.96 -12.68
C LEU A 86 -7.89 -13.05 -12.29
N GLY A 87 -8.79 -12.44 -13.06
CA GLY A 87 -10.22 -12.38 -12.75
C GLY A 87 -10.52 -11.67 -11.45
N MET A 88 -9.80 -10.57 -11.17
CA MET A 88 -10.01 -9.71 -10.00
C MET A 88 -11.10 -8.66 -10.26
N ASN A 89 -12.35 -9.12 -10.36
CA ASN A 89 -13.48 -8.32 -10.83
C ASN A 89 -14.05 -7.35 -9.80
N ASP A 90 -13.68 -7.50 -8.53
CA ASP A 90 -14.11 -6.64 -7.41
C ASP A 90 -12.94 -5.75 -6.95
N THR A 91 -12.09 -5.35 -7.89
CA THR A 91 -10.91 -4.53 -7.65
C THR A 91 -10.95 -3.27 -8.50
N TYR A 92 -10.84 -2.11 -7.85
CA TYR A 92 -11.04 -0.78 -8.42
C TYR A 92 -9.95 0.19 -7.98
N TYR A 93 -9.81 1.30 -8.72
CA TYR A 93 -8.81 2.33 -8.44
C TYR A 93 -9.43 3.67 -8.06
N GLN A 94 -9.25 4.09 -6.81
CA GLN A 94 -9.87 5.29 -6.24
C GLN A 94 -9.56 6.55 -7.04
N GLY A 95 -10.57 7.38 -7.27
CA GLY A 95 -10.44 8.63 -8.03
C GLY A 95 -10.29 8.43 -9.54
N ARG A 96 -10.22 7.18 -10.00
CA ARG A 96 -10.25 6.79 -11.42
C ARG A 96 -11.56 6.10 -11.77
N GLU A 97 -11.95 5.15 -10.92
CA GLU A 97 -13.15 4.34 -11.06
C GLU A 97 -14.18 4.69 -10.00
N ASP A 98 -15.44 4.36 -10.28
CA ASP A 98 -16.52 4.48 -9.30
C ASP A 98 -16.51 3.26 -8.38
N ILE A 99 -16.40 3.51 -7.08
CA ILE A 99 -16.37 2.46 -6.07
C ILE A 99 -17.82 2.02 -5.78
N PRO A 100 -18.12 0.71 -5.77
CA PRO A 100 -19.48 0.24 -5.56
C PRO A 100 -19.99 0.57 -4.16
N SER A 101 -21.29 0.86 -4.05
CA SER A 101 -21.95 1.17 -2.76
C SER A 101 -21.95 0.00 -1.77
N SER A 102 -21.64 -1.21 -2.24
CA SER A 102 -21.43 -2.40 -1.40
C SER A 102 -20.06 -2.45 -0.72
N ALA A 103 -19.12 -1.56 -1.08
CA ALA A 103 -17.85 -1.43 -0.37
C ALA A 103 -18.11 -1.04 1.10
N ALA A 104 -17.33 -1.63 2.01
CA ALA A 104 -17.44 -1.32 3.43
C ALA A 104 -17.19 0.18 3.67
N GLN A 105 -17.94 0.77 4.59
CA GLN A 105 -17.70 2.15 5.01
C GLN A 105 -16.43 2.25 5.85
N GLY A 106 -15.61 3.26 5.59
CA GLY A 106 -14.36 3.54 6.30
C GLY A 106 -14.51 4.65 7.32
N TYR A 107 -13.79 4.50 8.43
CA TYR A 107 -13.93 5.35 9.61
C TYR A 107 -12.58 5.86 10.13
N PHE A 108 -12.57 7.05 10.71
CA PHE A 108 -11.35 7.65 11.26
C PHE A 108 -11.67 8.66 12.38
N ASP A 109 -10.81 8.77 13.39
CA ASP A 109 -10.83 9.89 14.34
C ASP A 109 -10.11 11.10 13.71
N LEU A 110 -10.84 11.83 12.86
CA LEU A 110 -10.29 12.91 12.05
C LEU A 110 -9.90 14.14 12.88
N TYR A 111 -10.58 14.36 14.00
CA TYR A 111 -10.39 15.54 14.84
C TYR A 111 -9.50 15.28 16.05
N ASN A 112 -9.04 14.03 16.22
CA ASN A 112 -8.22 13.58 17.35
C ASN A 112 -8.86 13.93 18.70
N ASN A 113 -10.18 13.75 18.78
CA ASN A 113 -11.00 14.03 19.95
C ASN A 113 -11.76 12.78 20.44
N GLY A 114 -11.45 11.61 19.87
CA GLY A 114 -12.13 10.34 20.13
C GLY A 114 -13.41 10.14 19.31
N GLU A 115 -13.82 11.13 18.51
CA GLU A 115 -15.02 11.04 17.68
C GLU A 115 -14.70 10.37 16.34
N ILE A 116 -15.26 9.18 16.15
CA ILE A 116 -15.08 8.41 14.91
C ILE A 116 -16.08 8.92 13.86
N VAL A 117 -15.57 9.43 12.74
CA VAL A 117 -16.37 9.91 11.62
C VAL A 117 -16.24 9.00 10.40
N ASN A 118 -17.30 8.94 9.59
CA ASN A 118 -17.28 8.23 8.31
C ASN A 118 -16.53 9.07 7.27
N VAL A 119 -15.49 8.48 6.67
CA VAL A 119 -14.60 9.11 5.68
C VAL A 119 -14.64 8.41 4.32
N SER A 120 -15.61 7.52 4.11
CA SER A 120 -15.69 6.63 2.92
C SER A 120 -15.66 7.37 1.59
N ASN A 121 -16.24 8.58 1.55
CA ASN A 121 -16.39 9.37 0.34
C ASN A 121 -15.21 10.31 0.06
N LEU A 122 -14.17 10.31 0.90
CA LEU A 122 -12.98 11.14 0.68
C LEU A 122 -12.09 10.52 -0.38
N ILE A 123 -11.77 11.28 -1.42
CA ILE A 123 -10.71 10.95 -2.38
C ILE A 123 -9.38 11.41 -1.79
N THR A 124 -8.58 10.45 -1.31
CA THR A 124 -7.41 10.72 -0.46
C THR A 124 -6.17 11.14 -1.23
N GLY A 125 -6.26 11.25 -2.56
CA GLY A 125 -5.11 11.47 -3.44
C GLY A 125 -4.35 10.19 -3.81
N SER A 126 -4.62 9.09 -3.09
CA SER A 126 -4.40 7.73 -3.57
C SER A 126 -5.05 7.52 -4.95
N GLY A 127 -4.60 6.52 -5.72
CA GLY A 127 -5.05 6.37 -7.12
C GLY A 127 -4.07 6.91 -8.17
N ASN A 128 -2.83 7.17 -7.75
CA ASN A 128 -1.81 7.93 -8.51
C ASN A 128 -0.45 7.20 -8.56
N GLY A 129 -0.47 5.88 -8.68
CA GLY A 129 0.71 5.02 -8.60
C GLY A 129 1.10 4.58 -7.19
N TYR A 130 0.37 5.04 -6.17
CA TYR A 130 0.49 4.63 -4.77
C TYR A 130 -0.91 4.50 -4.17
N GLY A 131 -1.09 3.55 -3.26
CA GLY A 131 -2.35 3.29 -2.56
C GLY A 131 -3.56 3.15 -3.49
N GLY A 132 -4.76 3.35 -2.94
CA GLY A 132 -5.98 3.62 -3.71
C GLY A 132 -6.63 2.42 -4.40
N ILE A 133 -6.08 1.23 -4.26
CA ILE A 133 -6.77 0.01 -4.70
C ILE A 133 -7.84 -0.35 -3.68
N TYR A 134 -9.09 -0.35 -4.13
CA TYR A 134 -10.21 -0.96 -3.44
C TYR A 134 -10.32 -2.40 -3.94
N SER A 135 -10.35 -3.38 -3.05
CA SER A 135 -10.43 -4.79 -3.42
C SER A 135 -11.19 -5.59 -2.36
N ASN A 136 -11.37 -6.88 -2.60
CA ASN A 136 -11.87 -7.83 -1.61
C ASN A 136 -10.78 -8.86 -1.25
N VAL A 137 -10.98 -9.61 -0.16
CA VAL A 137 -9.99 -10.60 0.31
C VAL A 137 -9.79 -11.75 -0.70
N PHE A 138 -10.80 -12.06 -1.52
CA PHE A 138 -10.73 -13.12 -2.51
C PHE A 138 -9.83 -12.73 -3.70
N ASP A 139 -9.97 -11.50 -4.19
CA ASP A 139 -9.17 -10.98 -5.29
C ASP A 139 -7.71 -10.79 -4.88
N LEU A 140 -7.46 -10.25 -3.69
CA LEU A 140 -6.09 -10.17 -3.16
C LEU A 140 -5.45 -11.54 -2.93
N GLN A 141 -6.25 -12.55 -2.56
CA GLN A 141 -5.78 -13.94 -2.49
C GLN A 141 -5.37 -14.47 -3.88
N LYS A 142 -6.15 -14.20 -4.93
CA LYS A 142 -5.80 -14.57 -6.31
C LYS A 142 -4.47 -13.93 -6.72
N PHE A 143 -4.31 -12.63 -6.41
CA PHE A 143 -3.09 -11.89 -6.72
C PHE A 143 -1.85 -12.51 -6.07
N ILE A 144 -1.85 -12.68 -4.75
CA ILE A 144 -0.66 -13.19 -4.05
C ILE A 144 -0.36 -14.65 -4.39
N LYS A 145 -1.40 -15.47 -4.62
CA LYS A 145 -1.24 -16.85 -5.08
C LYS A 145 -0.54 -16.86 -6.45
N ALA A 146 -1.03 -16.09 -7.40
CA ALA A 146 -0.45 -16.02 -8.74
C ALA A 146 0.98 -15.45 -8.73
N LEU A 147 1.28 -14.49 -7.85
CA LEU A 147 2.60 -13.86 -7.75
C LEU A 147 3.66 -14.75 -7.08
N LEU A 148 3.37 -15.27 -5.89
CA LEU A 148 4.37 -15.89 -5.02
C LEU A 148 4.31 -17.42 -4.99
N ILE A 149 3.12 -17.99 -5.20
CA ILE A 149 2.89 -19.44 -5.09
C ILE A 149 3.00 -20.08 -6.47
N ASP A 150 2.14 -19.66 -7.41
CA ASP A 150 2.10 -20.21 -8.76
C ASP A 150 3.15 -19.57 -9.68
N LYS A 151 3.58 -18.34 -9.36
CA LYS A 151 4.60 -17.57 -10.07
C LYS A 151 4.29 -17.39 -11.57
N THR A 152 3.04 -17.04 -11.87
CA THR A 152 2.52 -16.94 -13.25
C THR A 152 2.51 -15.52 -13.80
N ILE A 153 2.70 -14.50 -12.95
CA ILE A 153 2.64 -13.07 -13.36
C ILE A 153 4.00 -12.57 -13.86
N LEU A 154 5.10 -13.04 -13.28
CA LEU A 154 6.45 -12.56 -13.55
C LEU A 154 7.36 -13.71 -14.00
N SER A 155 8.37 -13.38 -14.80
CA SER A 155 9.48 -14.32 -15.02
C SER A 155 10.21 -14.60 -13.70
N GLN A 156 10.86 -15.77 -13.58
CA GLN A 156 11.63 -16.09 -12.38
C GLN A 156 12.71 -15.03 -12.10
N ALA A 157 13.41 -14.54 -13.12
CA ALA A 157 14.42 -13.49 -12.97
C ALA A 157 13.83 -12.17 -12.42
N SER A 158 12.63 -11.78 -12.88
CA SER A 158 11.93 -10.61 -12.36
C SER A 158 11.45 -10.81 -10.93
N LEU A 159 11.01 -12.03 -10.58
CA LEU A 159 10.60 -12.38 -9.22
C LEU A 159 11.80 -12.37 -8.24
N ASP A 160 12.97 -12.81 -8.68
CA ASP A 160 14.22 -12.76 -7.90
C ASP A 160 14.65 -11.30 -7.67
N GLN A 161 14.54 -10.45 -8.70
CA GLN A 161 14.76 -9.00 -8.56
C GLN A 161 13.74 -8.36 -7.61
N MET A 162 12.46 -8.74 -7.70
CA MET A 162 11.40 -8.23 -6.84
C MET A 162 11.69 -8.49 -5.36
N GLN A 163 12.30 -9.64 -5.05
CA GLN A 163 12.67 -10.07 -3.70
C GLN A 163 14.11 -9.71 -3.32
N THR A 164 14.74 -8.76 -4.03
CA THR A 164 15.98 -8.15 -3.58
C THR A 164 15.65 -7.02 -2.60
N TYR A 165 15.92 -7.27 -1.32
CA TYR A 165 15.44 -6.44 -0.20
C TYR A 165 16.45 -5.41 0.29
N ALA A 166 15.95 -4.20 0.59
CA ALA A 166 16.65 -3.17 1.35
C ALA A 166 15.98 -3.00 2.72
N GLN A 167 16.77 -2.93 3.80
CA GLN A 167 16.22 -2.79 5.15
C GLN A 167 15.81 -1.34 5.43
N GLU A 168 14.61 -1.12 5.93
CA GLU A 168 14.12 0.21 6.34
C GLU A 168 14.16 0.38 7.86
N LYS A 169 13.81 -0.69 8.59
CA LYS A 169 13.88 -0.75 10.04
C LYS A 169 14.06 -2.19 10.47
N ASP A 170 14.21 -2.37 11.77
CA ASP A 170 14.11 -3.69 12.38
C ASP A 170 12.85 -4.41 11.91
N ASP A 171 13.03 -5.65 11.46
CA ASP A 171 11.94 -6.53 11.07
C ASP A 171 11.11 -6.08 9.84
N PHE A 172 11.62 -5.15 9.04
CA PHE A 172 10.91 -4.62 7.87
C PHE A 172 11.86 -4.31 6.72
N TYR A 173 11.59 -4.95 5.58
CA TYR A 173 12.44 -4.91 4.40
C TYR A 173 11.62 -4.61 3.15
N CYS A 174 12.09 -3.67 2.35
CA CYS A 174 11.48 -3.25 1.09
C CYS A 174 12.16 -3.94 -0.10
N GLY A 175 11.43 -4.80 -0.80
CA GLY A 175 11.73 -5.27 -2.15
C GLY A 175 11.15 -4.32 -3.20
N MET A 176 11.04 -4.77 -4.46
CA MET A 176 10.42 -3.96 -5.52
C MET A 176 8.90 -4.06 -5.45
N GLY A 177 8.24 -3.16 -4.72
CA GLY A 177 6.78 -3.20 -4.53
C GLY A 177 6.28 -4.36 -3.67
N ILE A 178 7.16 -4.97 -2.88
CA ILE A 178 6.86 -6.05 -1.94
C ILE A 178 7.63 -5.84 -0.65
N ILE A 179 7.08 -6.28 0.47
CA ILE A 179 7.66 -6.16 1.80
C ILE A 179 7.93 -7.56 2.36
N LYS A 180 9.05 -7.71 3.07
CA LYS A 180 9.30 -8.83 3.97
C LYS A 180 9.29 -8.32 5.42
N LYS A 181 8.42 -8.92 6.26
CA LYS A 181 8.20 -8.55 7.67
C LYS A 181 8.16 -9.80 8.56
N PHE A 182 8.19 -9.63 9.88
CA PHE A 182 8.07 -10.67 10.91
C PHE A 182 9.29 -11.59 11.05
N THR A 183 10.39 -11.29 10.36
CA THR A 183 11.74 -11.86 10.49
C THR A 183 12.31 -11.95 11.91
N LYS A 184 11.79 -11.23 12.91
CA LYS A 184 12.15 -11.42 14.33
C LYS A 184 11.46 -12.64 14.97
N LYS A 185 10.41 -13.18 14.35
CA LYS A 185 9.79 -14.46 14.70
C LYS A 185 10.55 -15.59 13.99
N LEU A 186 10.15 -16.86 14.21
CA LEU A 186 10.85 -18.02 13.63
C LEU A 186 10.90 -17.99 12.09
N ASN A 187 9.87 -17.42 11.46
CA ASN A 187 9.70 -17.32 10.01
C ASN A 187 9.32 -15.88 9.64
N TYR A 188 8.97 -15.62 8.38
CA TYR A 188 8.60 -14.28 7.91
C TYR A 188 7.40 -14.32 6.96
N GLY A 189 6.78 -13.17 6.77
CA GLY A 189 5.76 -12.95 5.74
C GLY A 189 6.33 -12.14 4.59
N ILE A 190 5.96 -12.49 3.36
CA ILE A 190 6.21 -11.73 2.13
C ILE A 190 4.87 -11.21 1.60
N GLY A 191 4.77 -9.91 1.35
CA GLY A 191 3.50 -9.31 0.93
C GLY A 191 3.54 -7.79 0.98
N HIS A 192 2.48 -7.14 1.47
CA HIS A 192 2.47 -5.68 1.65
C HIS A 192 1.44 -5.24 2.71
N THR A 193 1.74 -4.15 3.41
CA THR A 193 0.78 -3.46 4.28
C THR A 193 0.13 -2.29 3.55
N GLY A 194 -1.15 -2.06 3.75
CA GLY A 194 -1.93 -0.97 3.17
C GLY A 194 -2.55 -0.13 4.27
N ARG A 195 -2.30 1.18 4.24
CA ARG A 195 -2.85 2.13 5.22
C ARG A 195 -3.30 3.38 4.47
N ASP A 196 -4.59 3.68 4.54
CA ASP A 196 -5.18 4.88 3.95
C ASP A 196 -6.18 5.50 4.94
N LEU A 197 -6.69 6.68 4.64
CA LEU A 197 -7.70 7.31 5.46
C LEU A 197 -8.97 6.44 5.47
N GLY A 198 -9.36 5.95 6.65
CA GLY A 198 -10.54 5.12 6.82
C GLY A 198 -10.33 3.61 6.71
N TYR A 199 -9.18 3.14 6.22
CA TYR A 199 -8.99 1.72 5.91
C TYR A 199 -7.58 1.22 6.16
N VAL A 200 -7.52 -0.06 6.51
CA VAL A 200 -6.30 -0.84 6.64
C VAL A 200 -6.48 -2.16 5.92
N ALA A 201 -5.42 -2.60 5.24
CA ALA A 201 -5.37 -3.90 4.59
C ALA A 201 -3.99 -4.52 4.75
N ASP A 202 -3.91 -5.79 5.12
CA ASP A 202 -2.65 -6.54 5.10
C ASP A 202 -2.82 -7.81 4.26
N LEU A 203 -1.82 -8.06 3.41
CA LEU A 203 -1.75 -9.20 2.52
C LEU A 203 -0.35 -9.79 2.64
N PHE A 204 -0.23 -10.98 3.22
CA PHE A 204 1.05 -11.67 3.40
C PHE A 204 0.95 -13.16 3.10
N TYR A 205 1.97 -13.69 2.44
CA TYR A 205 2.21 -15.12 2.29
C TYR A 205 3.38 -15.52 3.20
N PHE A 206 3.20 -16.61 3.94
CA PHE A 206 4.18 -17.20 4.85
C PHE A 206 4.75 -18.47 4.22
N PRO A 207 5.91 -18.42 3.53
CA PRO A 207 6.41 -19.52 2.72
C PRO A 207 6.65 -20.80 3.52
N GLU A 208 7.12 -20.69 4.76
CA GLU A 208 7.48 -21.82 5.61
C GLU A 208 6.26 -22.62 6.08
N ARG A 209 5.07 -22.02 6.07
CA ARG A 209 3.80 -22.65 6.47
C ARG A 209 2.87 -22.88 5.28
N ASN A 210 3.19 -22.31 4.11
CA ASN A 210 2.32 -22.26 2.94
C ASN A 210 0.92 -21.69 3.27
N ILE A 211 0.89 -20.59 4.02
CA ILE A 211 -0.35 -19.91 4.46
C ILE A 211 -0.37 -18.49 3.89
N THR A 212 -1.52 -18.07 3.39
CA THR A 212 -1.79 -16.67 3.03
C THR A 212 -2.71 -16.04 4.08
N MET A 213 -2.31 -14.89 4.58
CA MET A 213 -3.10 -14.00 5.41
C MET A 213 -3.59 -12.83 4.55
N VAL A 214 -4.91 -12.63 4.52
CA VAL A 214 -5.53 -11.42 3.95
C VAL A 214 -6.57 -10.94 4.95
N PHE A 215 -6.45 -9.70 5.43
CA PHE A 215 -7.48 -9.12 6.26
C PHE A 215 -7.55 -7.61 6.12
N PHE A 216 -8.75 -7.06 6.32
CA PHE A 216 -9.04 -5.64 6.25
C PHE A 216 -9.66 -5.16 7.55
N VAL A 217 -9.41 -3.90 7.87
CA VAL A 217 -10.10 -3.18 8.93
C VAL A 217 -10.60 -1.86 8.35
N ASN A 218 -11.86 -1.56 8.59
CA ASN A 218 -12.52 -0.36 8.10
C ASN A 218 -12.32 0.84 9.05
N TYR A 219 -11.13 0.96 9.61
CA TYR A 219 -10.69 2.07 10.44
C TYR A 219 -9.27 2.46 10.04
N GLY A 220 -9.02 3.74 9.77
CA GLY A 220 -7.67 4.19 9.41
C GLY A 220 -6.74 4.26 10.64
N THR A 221 -5.57 3.65 10.58
CA THR A 221 -4.62 3.60 11.72
C THR A 221 -3.43 4.55 11.60
N ASN A 222 -3.52 5.55 10.72
CA ASN A 222 -2.44 6.52 10.49
C ASN A 222 -2.37 7.60 11.59
N GLY A 223 -3.49 7.89 12.26
CA GLY A 223 -3.56 8.82 13.39
C GLY A 223 -3.15 8.20 14.73
N GLU A 224 -3.06 9.03 15.74
CA GLU A 224 -3.01 8.62 17.15
C GLU A 224 -4.42 8.14 17.55
N SER A 225 -4.54 6.90 18.02
CA SER A 225 -5.82 6.35 18.49
C SER A 225 -5.58 5.09 19.31
N SER A 226 -6.40 4.85 20.33
CA SER A 226 -6.36 3.58 21.07
C SER A 226 -6.67 2.37 20.18
N LEU A 227 -7.49 2.55 19.14
CA LEU A 227 -7.83 1.49 18.18
C LEU A 227 -6.66 1.03 17.32
N LYS A 228 -5.65 1.90 17.13
CA LYS A 228 -4.42 1.54 16.41
C LYS A 228 -3.66 0.43 17.12
N GLN A 229 -3.57 0.47 18.44
CA GLN A 229 -2.89 -0.58 19.20
C GLN A 229 -3.65 -1.90 19.15
N VAL A 230 -4.99 -1.85 19.29
CA VAL A 230 -5.85 -3.03 19.16
C VAL A 230 -5.64 -3.74 17.82
N PHE A 231 -5.49 -2.97 16.73
CA PHE A 231 -5.15 -3.52 15.41
C PHE A 231 -3.80 -4.25 15.41
N PHE A 232 -2.75 -3.63 15.95
CA PHE A 232 -1.40 -4.24 15.94
C PHE A 232 -1.30 -5.46 16.85
N ASP A 233 -1.99 -5.45 17.98
CA ASP A 233 -2.08 -6.61 18.87
C ASP A 233 -2.75 -7.78 18.14
N PHE A 234 -3.88 -7.52 17.47
CA PHE A 234 -4.56 -8.52 16.64
C PHE A 234 -3.68 -9.03 15.48
N GLU A 235 -2.98 -8.15 14.75
CA GLU A 235 -2.02 -8.56 13.69
C GLU A 235 -0.96 -9.49 14.28
N SER A 236 -0.37 -9.13 15.43
CA SER A 236 0.66 -9.94 16.06
C SER A 236 0.13 -11.31 16.49
N GLU A 237 -1.01 -11.35 17.18
CA GLU A 237 -1.62 -12.60 17.64
C GLU A 237 -1.97 -13.53 16.48
N LEU A 238 -2.53 -12.98 15.40
CA LEU A 238 -2.86 -13.74 14.20
C LEU A 238 -1.60 -14.32 13.53
N VAL A 239 -0.54 -13.51 13.42
CA VAL A 239 0.75 -13.97 12.88
C VAL A 239 1.36 -15.04 13.78
N ASP A 240 1.29 -14.90 15.10
CA ASP A 240 1.75 -15.93 16.04
C ASP A 240 1.02 -17.26 15.82
N LYS A 241 -0.31 -17.22 15.63
CA LYS A 241 -1.10 -18.43 15.30
C LYS A 241 -0.78 -19.04 13.95
N ILE A 242 -0.39 -18.24 12.96
CA ILE A 242 0.03 -18.77 11.66
C ILE A 242 1.40 -19.48 11.77
N LEU A 243 2.27 -18.97 12.65
CA LEU A 243 3.65 -19.44 12.80
C LEU A 243 3.84 -20.57 13.84
N GLU A 244 2.92 -20.73 14.80
CA GLU A 244 2.75 -21.94 15.63
C GLU A 244 2.51 -23.17 14.74
#